data_AF-A0A6T8B769-F1
#
_entry.id   AF-A0A6T8B769-F1
#
_cell.length_a   1.000
_cell.length_b   1.000
_cell.length_c   1.000
_cell.angle_alpha   90.00
_cell.angle_beta   90.00
_cell.angle_gamma   90.00
#
_symmetry.space_group_name_H-M   'P 1'
#
loop_
_entity.id
_entity.type
_entity.pdbx_description
1 polymer ?
#
loop_
_entity_poly.entity_id
_entity_poly.type
_entity_poly.pdbx_seq_one_letter_code
_entity_poly.pdbx_strand_id
1 'polypeptide(L)'
;MPVVMTGSPPKIAATPACDSEGSADRIATGIDKVQGDYDDLPPKMKLLMVELRKKAKSEGIDMERTFQAAGGSRYGTIKKARFDSSLRVAFHHFRFSEPMMADLVAWYGVGQEDTVLGGKDQVAWRDFTNDVLMALPPSPEQTEDLAADNYMDGVASAFDRVAGDFDDLPPPVQQVLRELKAMAKREHLDVEAAFKDACRARDVRLGVMPTDKFLSCLRVLFHHYIWTKEALLGISTSYGYGELSVGALGGKEMISWRDFLNDLLSADAEGILDPLRTRPYGNPELWQK
;
A
#
# COMPACT_ATOMS: atom_id res chain seq x y z
N MET A 1 -70.59 -4.11 49.48
CA MET A 1 -70.50 -4.03 48.00
C MET A 1 -69.03 -4.19 47.62
N PRO A 2 -68.63 -5.26 46.91
CA PRO A 2 -67.25 -5.47 46.51
C PRO A 2 -66.93 -4.70 45.22
N VAL A 3 -65.82 -3.96 45.23
CA VAL A 3 -65.28 -3.20 44.11
C VAL A 3 -64.50 -4.15 43.20
N VAL A 4 -64.99 -4.37 41.99
CA VAL A 4 -64.32 -5.15 40.94
C VAL A 4 -63.30 -4.26 40.25
N MET A 5 -62.01 -4.55 40.42
CA MET A 5 -60.93 -3.88 39.67
C MET A 5 -60.67 -4.63 38.36
N THR A 6 -61.10 -4.05 37.25
CA THR A 6 -60.74 -4.49 35.89
C THR A 6 -59.47 -3.76 35.43
N GLY A 7 -58.31 -4.35 35.69
CA GLY A 7 -57.04 -3.91 35.13
C GLY A 7 -56.75 -4.61 33.80
N SER A 8 -56.88 -3.89 32.69
CA SER A 8 -56.39 -4.36 31.38
C SER A 8 -54.86 -4.42 31.37
N PRO A 9 -54.25 -5.51 30.86
CA PRO A 9 -52.80 -5.58 30.73
C PRO A 9 -52.27 -4.61 29.65
N PRO A 10 -51.10 -4.00 29.86
CA PRO A 10 -50.49 -3.11 28.89
C PRO A 10 -50.07 -3.88 27.62
N LYS A 11 -50.47 -3.33 26.46
CA LYS A 11 -50.04 -3.76 25.13
C LYS A 11 -48.52 -3.59 25.03
N ILE A 12 -47.78 -4.70 25.07
CA ILE A 12 -46.35 -4.72 24.75
C ILE A 12 -46.25 -4.48 23.24
N ALA A 13 -45.76 -3.31 22.86
CA ALA A 13 -45.46 -2.99 21.47
C ALA A 13 -44.36 -3.93 20.96
N ALA A 14 -44.64 -4.66 19.89
CA ALA A 14 -43.66 -5.50 19.22
C ALA A 14 -42.49 -4.64 18.75
N THR A 15 -41.30 -4.97 19.24
CA THR A 15 -40.04 -4.40 18.78
C THR A 15 -39.88 -4.71 17.29
N PRO A 16 -39.61 -3.72 16.42
CA PRO A 16 -39.36 -3.99 15.01
C PRO A 16 -38.13 -4.89 14.89
N ALA A 17 -38.28 -5.98 14.13
CA ALA A 17 -37.18 -6.84 13.74
C ALA A 17 -36.16 -6.00 12.99
N CYS A 18 -34.98 -5.84 13.59
CA CYS A 18 -33.84 -5.18 12.97
C CYS A 18 -33.19 -6.24 12.07
N ASP A 19 -33.37 -6.10 10.76
CA ASP A 19 -32.76 -6.98 9.78
C ASP A 19 -31.23 -6.90 9.91
N SER A 20 -30.66 -8.02 10.34
CA SER A 20 -29.25 -8.21 10.61
C SER A 20 -28.48 -8.47 9.33
N GLU A 21 -28.12 -7.41 8.61
CA GLU A 21 -27.03 -7.45 7.64
C GLU A 21 -26.04 -6.31 7.93
N GLY A 22 -24.96 -6.65 8.63
CA GLY A 22 -23.70 -5.92 8.53
C GLY A 22 -23.53 -4.63 9.33
N SER A 23 -24.29 -4.41 10.41
CA SER A 23 -23.90 -3.38 11.40
C SER A 23 -22.59 -3.82 12.06
N ALA A 24 -21.49 -3.20 11.65
CA ALA A 24 -20.23 -3.31 12.36
C ALA A 24 -20.48 -2.91 13.82
N ASP A 25 -20.22 -3.84 14.74
CA ASP A 25 -20.32 -3.62 16.18
C ASP A 25 -19.56 -2.34 16.53
N ARG A 26 -20.30 -1.26 16.81
CA ARG A 26 -19.70 -0.01 17.28
C ARG A 26 -18.94 -0.33 18.56
N ILE A 27 -17.62 -0.22 18.51
CA ILE A 27 -16.78 -0.40 19.70
C ILE A 27 -17.21 0.69 20.68
N ALA A 28 -17.65 0.31 21.88
CA ALA A 28 -18.02 1.27 22.92
C ALA A 28 -16.81 2.16 23.23
N THR A 29 -16.87 3.43 22.83
CA THR A 29 -15.82 4.41 23.07
C THR A 29 -16.12 5.13 24.38
N GLY A 30 -15.19 5.02 25.34
CA GLY A 30 -15.35 5.64 26.66
C GLY A 30 -14.81 7.07 26.71
N ILE A 31 -13.91 7.40 25.78
CA ILE A 31 -13.35 8.74 25.57
C ILE A 31 -13.54 9.01 24.09
N ASP A 32 -14.28 10.07 23.81
CA ASP A 32 -14.56 10.54 22.45
C ASP A 32 -13.36 11.34 21.91
N LYS A 33 -13.23 11.38 20.58
CA LYS A 33 -12.21 12.20 19.91
C LYS A 33 -12.56 13.68 20.07
N VAL A 34 -11.55 14.55 19.91
CA VAL A 34 -11.71 15.99 20.15
C VAL A 34 -12.54 16.68 19.05
N GLN A 35 -12.59 16.12 17.85
CA GLN A 35 -13.13 16.80 16.66
C GLN A 35 -14.08 15.92 15.84
N GLY A 36 -15.37 16.27 15.92
CA GLY A 36 -16.42 15.90 14.96
C GLY A 36 -16.71 14.40 14.84
N ASP A 37 -17.54 14.04 13.88
CA ASP A 37 -17.79 12.66 13.45
C ASP A 37 -16.95 12.31 12.21
N TYR A 38 -17.09 11.10 11.67
CA TYR A 38 -16.45 10.71 10.41
C TYR A 38 -16.78 11.70 9.27
N ASP A 39 -18.01 12.23 9.25
CA ASP A 39 -18.46 13.15 8.20
C ASP A 39 -17.76 14.51 8.25
N ASP A 40 -17.18 14.88 9.39
CA ASP A 40 -16.42 16.12 9.58
C ASP A 40 -14.93 15.98 9.23
N LEU A 41 -14.46 14.75 8.91
CA LEU A 41 -13.08 14.53 8.49
C LEU A 41 -12.77 15.30 7.20
N PRO A 42 -11.59 15.91 7.10
CA PRO A 42 -11.09 16.43 5.83
C PRO A 42 -11.19 15.37 4.74
N PRO A 43 -11.61 15.71 3.51
CA PRO A 43 -11.79 14.74 2.44
C PRO A 43 -10.54 13.86 2.20
N LYS A 44 -9.35 14.45 2.30
CA LYS A 44 -8.05 13.76 2.24
C LYS A 44 -7.89 12.65 3.29
N MET A 45 -8.42 12.86 4.49
CA MET A 45 -8.37 11.86 5.57
C MET A 45 -9.42 10.78 5.36
N LYS A 46 -10.61 11.11 4.84
CA LYS A 46 -11.63 10.11 4.49
C LYS A 46 -11.08 9.08 3.50
N LEU A 47 -10.36 9.54 2.47
CA LEU A 47 -9.68 8.67 1.52
C LEU A 47 -8.64 7.76 2.18
N LEU A 48 -7.82 8.32 3.08
CA LEU A 48 -6.87 7.54 3.88
C LEU A 48 -7.61 6.45 4.67
N MET A 49 -8.74 6.76 5.31
CA MET A 49 -9.53 5.77 6.06
C MET A 49 -10.07 4.65 5.16
N VAL A 50 -10.54 4.97 3.95
CA VAL A 50 -11.00 3.98 2.96
C VAL A 50 -9.87 3.02 2.59
N GLU A 51 -8.68 3.55 2.34
CA GLU A 51 -7.52 2.75 1.97
C GLU A 51 -7.03 1.87 3.12
N LEU A 52 -6.96 2.42 4.33
CA LEU A 52 -6.63 1.65 5.52
C LEU A 52 -7.66 0.55 5.78
N ARG A 53 -8.94 0.80 5.53
CA ARG A 53 -10.00 -0.22 5.63
C ARG A 53 -9.79 -1.35 4.64
N LYS A 54 -9.53 -1.02 3.37
CA LYS A 54 -9.25 -1.98 2.30
C LYS A 54 -8.05 -2.86 2.66
N LYS A 55 -6.97 -2.26 3.18
CA LYS A 55 -5.77 -2.98 3.60
C LYS A 55 -5.98 -3.84 4.84
N ALA A 56 -6.67 -3.31 5.86
CA ALA A 56 -7.00 -4.08 7.05
C ALA A 56 -7.80 -5.34 6.68
N LYS A 57 -8.76 -5.21 5.75
CA LYS A 57 -9.53 -6.34 5.23
C LYS A 57 -8.68 -7.32 4.42
N SER A 58 -7.81 -6.85 3.52
CA SER A 58 -6.99 -7.73 2.68
C SER A 58 -5.92 -8.49 3.46
N GLU A 59 -5.41 -7.90 4.54
CA GLU A 59 -4.33 -8.47 5.35
C GLU A 59 -4.83 -9.17 6.62
N GLY A 60 -6.14 -9.12 6.89
CA GLY A 60 -6.74 -9.70 8.09
C GLY A 60 -6.28 -9.00 9.37
N ILE A 61 -6.04 -7.69 9.31
CA ILE A 61 -5.56 -6.90 10.44
C ILE A 61 -6.75 -6.59 11.36
N ASP A 62 -6.71 -7.15 12.57
CA ASP A 62 -7.57 -6.75 13.67
C ASP A 62 -6.95 -5.52 14.35
N MET A 63 -7.41 -4.33 13.94
CA MET A 63 -6.89 -3.06 14.45
C MET A 63 -7.11 -2.91 15.96
N GLU A 64 -8.26 -3.35 16.49
CA GLU A 64 -8.54 -3.23 17.92
C GLU A 64 -7.54 -4.06 18.73
N ARG A 65 -7.37 -5.33 18.36
CA ARG A 65 -6.39 -6.19 19.04
C ARG A 65 -4.97 -5.65 18.89
N THR A 66 -4.64 -5.07 17.73
CA THR A 66 -3.31 -4.52 17.47
C THR A 66 -3.00 -3.33 18.37
N PHE A 67 -3.91 -2.36 18.49
CA PHE A 67 -3.72 -1.21 19.37
C PHE A 67 -3.78 -1.57 20.85
N GLN A 68 -4.65 -2.50 21.25
CA GLN A 68 -4.67 -3.03 22.62
C GLN A 68 -3.32 -3.69 22.97
N ALA A 69 -2.76 -4.52 22.08
CA ALA A 69 -1.47 -5.16 22.28
C ALA A 69 -0.30 -4.16 22.34
N ALA A 70 -0.39 -3.05 21.60
CA ALA A 70 0.55 -1.94 21.68
C ALA A 70 0.42 -1.11 22.98
N GLY A 71 -0.50 -1.47 23.89
CA GLY A 71 -0.73 -0.78 25.14
C GLY A 71 -1.75 0.36 25.06
N GLY A 72 -2.70 0.25 24.13
CA GLY A 72 -3.93 1.04 24.14
C GLY A 72 -4.73 0.77 25.41
N SER A 73 -5.24 1.83 26.02
CA SER A 73 -6.06 1.77 27.23
C SER A 73 -7.45 1.23 26.92
N ARG A 74 -8.11 0.66 27.93
CA ARG A 74 -9.52 0.24 27.85
C ARG A 74 -10.48 1.39 27.53
N TYR A 75 -10.03 2.63 27.73
CA TYR A 75 -10.81 3.84 27.48
C TYR A 75 -10.71 4.33 26.04
N GLY A 76 -9.89 3.67 25.20
CA GLY A 76 -9.73 4.03 23.79
C GLY A 76 -8.60 5.01 23.52
N THR A 77 -7.66 5.19 24.45
CA THR A 77 -6.51 6.10 24.28
C THR A 77 -5.17 5.35 24.23
N ILE A 78 -4.20 5.86 23.48
CA ILE A 78 -2.85 5.30 23.37
C ILE A 78 -1.84 6.45 23.26
N LYS A 79 -0.61 6.28 23.77
CA LYS A 79 0.44 7.31 23.62
C LYS A 79 0.80 7.52 22.15
N LYS A 80 1.00 8.77 21.72
CA LYS A 80 1.35 9.15 20.33
C LYS A 80 2.47 8.30 19.72
N ALA A 81 3.60 8.15 20.43
CA ALA A 81 4.73 7.35 19.95
C ALA A 81 4.40 5.86 19.74
N ARG A 82 3.48 5.30 20.56
CA ARG A 82 3.04 3.91 20.42
C ARG A 82 2.02 3.76 19.30
N PHE A 83 1.14 4.76 19.13
CA PHE A 83 0.23 4.81 17.98
C PHE A 83 0.99 4.74 16.66
N ASP A 84 1.93 5.65 16.44
CA ASP A 84 2.75 5.71 15.22
C ASP A 84 3.49 4.37 14.97
N SER A 85 4.21 3.87 15.97
CA SER A 85 4.93 2.60 15.84
C SER A 85 3.99 1.42 15.54
N SER A 86 2.86 1.32 16.25
CA SER A 86 1.89 0.24 16.04
C SER A 86 1.19 0.31 14.69
N LEU A 87 0.88 1.50 14.19
CA LEU A 87 0.22 1.71 12.91
C LEU A 87 1.16 1.30 11.76
N ARG A 88 2.44 1.70 11.81
CA ARG A 88 3.46 1.29 10.84
C ARG A 88 3.74 -0.21 10.86
N VAL A 89 3.66 -0.85 12.02
CA VAL A 89 3.81 -2.32 12.14
C VAL A 89 2.58 -3.04 11.61
N ALA A 90 1.37 -2.57 11.94
CA ALA A 90 0.12 -3.15 11.49
C ALA A 90 0.02 -3.11 9.97
N PHE A 91 0.21 -1.92 9.40
CA PHE A 91 0.15 -1.66 7.97
C PHE A 91 1.55 -1.58 7.38
N HIS A 92 2.35 -2.64 7.55
CA HIS A 92 3.72 -2.70 7.05
C HIS A 92 3.86 -2.56 5.52
N HIS A 93 2.78 -2.79 4.76
CA HIS A 93 2.72 -2.53 3.31
C HIS A 93 2.18 -1.14 2.97
N PHE A 94 1.82 -0.33 3.97
CA PHE A 94 1.35 1.04 3.78
C PHE A 94 2.44 2.01 4.22
N ARG A 95 2.78 2.96 3.36
CA ARG A 95 3.76 3.99 3.70
C ARG A 95 3.07 5.24 4.24
N PHE A 96 3.14 5.43 5.55
CA PHE A 96 2.74 6.69 6.17
C PHE A 96 3.81 7.76 5.93
N SER A 97 3.42 8.85 5.28
CA SER A 97 4.23 10.06 5.23
C SER A 97 4.14 10.82 6.56
N GLU A 98 5.17 11.60 6.90
CA GLU A 98 5.16 12.41 8.12
C GLU A 98 3.98 13.40 8.18
N PRO A 99 3.59 14.08 7.07
CA PRO A 99 2.38 14.91 7.06
C PRO A 99 1.09 14.14 7.36
N MET A 100 0.93 12.93 6.82
CA MET A 100 -0.25 12.10 7.10
C MET A 100 -0.32 11.71 8.57
N MET A 101 0.81 11.33 9.16
CA MET A 101 0.87 10.98 10.58
C MET A 101 0.58 12.21 11.46
N ALA A 102 1.07 13.39 11.06
CA ALA A 102 0.76 14.64 11.74
C ALA A 102 -0.74 14.97 11.67
N ASP A 103 -1.37 14.82 10.50
CA ASP A 103 -2.82 15.03 10.32
C ASP A 103 -3.64 14.05 11.19
N LEU A 104 -3.28 12.76 11.20
CA LEU A 104 -3.93 11.75 12.05
C LEU A 104 -3.83 12.11 13.54
N VAL A 105 -2.63 12.48 14.02
CA VAL A 105 -2.44 12.85 15.42
C VAL A 105 -3.14 14.18 15.75
N ALA A 106 -3.22 15.11 14.81
CA ALA A 106 -3.94 16.36 15.02
C ALA A 106 -5.45 16.12 15.22
N TRP A 107 -6.05 15.24 14.41
CA TRP A 107 -7.49 14.98 14.45
C TRP A 107 -7.93 14.05 15.58
N TYR A 108 -7.16 12.99 15.83
CA TYR A 108 -7.46 12.01 16.87
C TYR A 108 -6.71 12.28 18.18
N GLY A 109 -5.94 13.36 18.27
CA GLY A 109 -5.16 13.72 19.44
C GLY A 109 -6.04 14.05 20.64
N VAL A 110 -5.78 13.42 21.78
CA VAL A 110 -6.48 13.65 23.07
C VAL A 110 -5.46 13.82 24.20
N GLY A 111 -5.89 14.42 25.31
CA GLY A 111 -5.06 14.55 26.51
C GLY A 111 -4.34 15.89 26.65
N GLN A 112 -3.16 15.84 27.26
CA GLN A 112 -2.34 17.02 27.53
C GLN A 112 -1.50 17.41 26.30
N GLU A 113 -0.98 18.64 26.27
CA GLU A 113 -0.10 19.05 25.18
C GLU A 113 1.28 18.41 25.32
N ASP A 114 1.76 17.81 24.23
CA ASP A 114 3.10 17.25 24.14
C ASP A 114 4.11 18.38 23.94
N THR A 115 4.77 18.75 25.03
CA THR A 115 5.80 19.82 25.02
C THR A 115 7.02 19.50 24.17
N VAL A 116 7.25 18.22 23.81
CA VAL A 116 8.44 17.78 23.07
C VAL A 116 8.16 17.71 21.57
N LEU A 117 7.05 17.09 21.18
CA LEU A 117 6.71 16.83 19.78
C LEU A 117 5.58 17.72 19.23
N GLY A 118 5.00 18.57 20.08
CA GLY A 118 3.81 19.34 19.75
C GLY A 118 2.54 18.49 19.61
N GLY A 119 1.39 19.17 19.65
CA GLY A 119 0.08 18.51 19.59
C GLY A 119 -0.30 17.87 20.92
N LYS A 120 -1.09 16.79 20.88
CA LYS A 120 -1.55 16.06 22.07
C LYS A 120 -0.68 14.83 22.37
N ASP A 121 -0.56 14.46 23.64
CA ASP A 121 0.28 13.36 24.12
C ASP A 121 -0.30 11.96 23.82
N GLN A 122 -1.62 11.88 23.64
CA GLN A 122 -2.36 10.65 23.38
C GLN A 122 -3.22 10.76 22.11
N VAL A 123 -3.65 9.61 21.61
CA VAL A 123 -4.50 9.46 20.43
C VAL A 123 -5.69 8.57 20.79
N ALA A 124 -6.88 8.98 20.36
CA ALA A 124 -8.14 8.25 20.50
C ALA A 124 -8.22 7.11 19.48
N TRP A 125 -7.47 6.03 19.70
CA TRP A 125 -7.31 4.95 18.73
C TRP A 125 -8.61 4.18 18.45
N ARG A 126 -9.56 4.16 19.40
CA ARG A 126 -10.86 3.50 19.18
C ARG A 126 -11.72 4.26 18.18
N ASP A 127 -11.79 5.59 18.29
CA ASP A 127 -12.53 6.40 17.33
C ASP A 127 -11.87 6.37 15.96
N PHE A 128 -10.53 6.40 15.90
CA PHE A 128 -9.79 6.15 14.67
C PHE A 128 -10.15 4.79 14.04
N THR A 129 -10.17 3.73 14.84
CA THR A 129 -10.52 2.38 14.35
C THR A 129 -11.96 2.33 13.85
N ASN A 130 -12.91 2.94 14.57
CA ASN A 130 -14.31 3.03 14.17
C ASN A 130 -14.47 3.79 12.85
N ASP A 131 -13.78 4.93 12.68
CA ASP A 131 -13.80 5.73 11.46
C ASP A 131 -13.24 4.94 10.27
N VAL A 132 -12.13 4.23 10.44
CA VAL A 132 -11.59 3.32 9.41
C VAL A 132 -12.60 2.24 9.05
N LEU A 133 -13.29 1.64 10.03
CA LEU A 133 -14.29 0.61 9.77
C LEU A 133 -15.56 1.15 9.11
N MET A 134 -15.93 2.40 9.38
CA MET A 134 -17.07 3.10 8.78
C MET A 134 -16.76 3.67 7.39
N ALA A 135 -15.49 3.81 7.02
CA ALA A 135 -15.09 4.47 5.79
C ALA A 135 -15.64 3.79 4.54
N LEU A 136 -16.57 4.45 3.85
CA LEU A 136 -17.15 3.99 2.59
C LEU A 136 -16.34 4.53 1.42
N PRO A 137 -16.19 3.76 0.32
CA PRO A 137 -15.53 4.24 -0.88
C PRO A 137 -16.23 5.53 -1.36
N PRO A 138 -15.47 6.55 -1.79
CA PRO A 138 -16.03 7.81 -2.27
C PRO A 138 -16.94 7.56 -3.47
N SER A 139 -17.98 8.38 -3.64
CA SER A 139 -18.74 8.38 -4.89
C SER A 139 -17.85 8.85 -6.03
N PRO A 140 -18.10 8.45 -7.30
CA PRO A 140 -17.30 8.88 -8.45
C PRO A 140 -17.11 10.40 -8.49
N GLU A 141 -18.17 11.15 -8.20
CA GLU A 141 -18.20 12.62 -8.14
C GLU A 141 -17.21 13.21 -7.11
N GLN A 142 -17.02 12.56 -5.95
CA GLN A 142 -16.08 13.04 -4.93
C GLN A 142 -14.61 12.80 -5.30
N THR A 143 -14.35 11.87 -6.22
CA THR A 143 -12.98 11.49 -6.59
C THR A 143 -12.29 12.58 -7.44
N GLU A 144 -13.06 13.30 -8.25
CA GLU A 144 -12.54 14.34 -9.16
C GLU A 144 -11.99 15.54 -8.39
N ASP A 145 -12.68 15.98 -7.34
CA ASP A 145 -12.24 17.10 -6.49
C ASP A 145 -10.97 16.78 -5.69
N LEU A 146 -10.72 15.50 -5.41
CA LEU A 146 -9.62 15.05 -4.55
C LEU A 146 -8.32 14.81 -5.30
N ALA A 147 -8.38 14.67 -6.63
CA ALA A 147 -7.20 14.54 -7.49
C ALA A 147 -6.41 15.85 -7.62
N ALA A 148 -7.00 17.00 -7.28
CA ALA A 148 -6.36 18.31 -7.43
C ALA A 148 -5.30 18.63 -6.36
N ASP A 149 -5.38 18.01 -5.18
CA ASP A 149 -4.40 18.18 -4.11
C ASP A 149 -3.37 17.04 -4.16
N ASN A 150 -2.08 17.39 -4.33
CA ASN A 150 -0.90 16.50 -4.32
C ASN A 150 -0.78 15.59 -3.08
N TYR A 151 -1.72 15.66 -2.14
CA TYR A 151 -1.87 14.71 -1.05
C TYR A 151 -2.16 13.28 -1.55
N MET A 152 -2.89 13.17 -2.66
CA MET A 152 -3.15 11.88 -3.28
C MET A 152 -1.90 11.27 -3.91
N ASP A 153 -0.91 12.05 -4.32
CA ASP A 153 0.37 11.49 -4.80
C ASP A 153 1.11 10.75 -3.67
N GLY A 154 0.94 11.16 -2.41
CA GLY A 154 1.49 10.44 -1.26
C GLY A 154 0.72 9.15 -0.90
N VAL A 155 -0.62 9.17 -1.02
CA VAL A 155 -1.48 8.00 -0.71
C VAL A 155 -1.47 7.01 -1.87
N ALA A 156 -1.52 7.52 -3.10
CA ALA A 156 -1.36 6.77 -4.33
C ALA A 156 0.07 6.21 -4.43
N SER A 157 1.15 6.98 -4.26
CA SER A 157 2.52 6.41 -4.30
C SER A 157 2.88 5.50 -3.11
N ALA A 158 2.07 5.47 -2.05
CA ALA A 158 2.19 4.42 -1.02
C ALA A 158 1.70 3.05 -1.52
N PHE A 159 0.97 3.00 -2.64
CA PHE A 159 0.44 1.80 -3.28
C PHE A 159 0.78 1.63 -4.76
N ASP A 160 1.13 2.71 -5.45
CA ASP A 160 1.54 2.71 -6.83
C ASP A 160 2.97 2.23 -6.89
N ARG A 161 3.14 1.05 -7.50
CA ARG A 161 3.95 0.90 -8.70
C ARG A 161 4.97 2.05 -8.82
N VAL A 162 6.22 1.78 -8.46
CA VAL A 162 7.30 2.81 -8.45
C VAL A 162 7.42 3.52 -9.81
N ALA A 163 7.02 2.84 -10.88
CA ALA A 163 6.68 3.43 -12.15
C ALA A 163 5.19 3.21 -12.39
N GLY A 164 4.49 4.20 -12.98
CA GLY A 164 3.06 4.16 -13.31
C GLY A 164 2.69 3.03 -14.28
N ASP A 165 1.79 3.29 -15.23
CA ASP A 165 1.55 2.29 -16.26
C ASP A 165 2.79 2.07 -17.12
N PHE A 166 2.83 0.98 -17.89
CA PHE A 166 3.97 0.65 -18.75
C PHE A 166 4.38 1.82 -19.66
N ASP A 167 3.40 2.63 -20.09
CA ASP A 167 3.62 3.80 -20.94
C ASP A 167 4.31 4.97 -20.21
N ASP A 168 4.28 5.00 -18.88
CA ASP A 168 4.94 6.02 -18.04
C ASP A 168 6.43 5.70 -17.81
N LEU A 169 6.88 4.49 -18.14
CA LEU A 169 8.28 4.10 -17.99
C LEU A 169 9.18 4.90 -18.95
N PRO A 170 10.44 5.18 -18.57
CA PRO A 170 11.40 5.77 -19.50
C PRO A 170 11.48 4.95 -20.81
N PRO A 171 11.50 5.57 -22.00
CA PRO A 171 11.53 4.84 -23.27
C PRO A 171 12.64 3.79 -23.38
N PRO A 172 13.86 4.00 -22.84
CA PRO A 172 14.88 2.97 -22.82
C PRO A 172 14.47 1.73 -21.99
N VAL A 173 13.77 1.91 -20.88
CA VAL A 173 13.30 0.81 -20.01
C VAL A 173 12.17 0.04 -20.70
N GLN A 174 11.22 0.75 -21.32
CA GLN A 174 10.16 0.10 -22.12
C GLN A 174 10.75 -0.78 -23.22
N GLN A 175 11.77 -0.29 -23.93
CA GLN A 175 12.44 -1.04 -24.99
C GLN A 175 13.10 -2.31 -24.45
N VAL A 176 13.81 -2.22 -23.33
CA VAL A 176 14.42 -3.38 -22.66
C VAL A 176 13.33 -4.40 -22.29
N LEU A 177 12.22 -3.97 -21.68
CA LEU A 177 11.14 -4.88 -21.29
C LEU A 177 10.51 -5.60 -22.50
N ARG A 178 10.30 -4.92 -23.63
CA ARG A 178 9.81 -5.56 -24.86
C ARG A 178 10.79 -6.64 -25.36
N GLU A 179 12.09 -6.35 -25.32
CA GLU A 179 13.14 -7.31 -25.70
C GLU A 179 13.18 -8.52 -24.75
N LEU A 180 13.12 -8.27 -23.43
CA LEU A 180 13.08 -9.33 -22.41
C LEU A 180 11.83 -10.21 -22.57
N LYS A 181 10.64 -9.62 -22.82
CA LYS A 181 9.40 -10.39 -23.05
C LYS A 181 9.52 -11.28 -24.29
N ALA A 182 10.08 -10.74 -25.39
CA ALA A 182 10.29 -11.50 -26.61
C ALA A 182 11.21 -12.72 -26.37
N MET A 183 12.29 -12.54 -25.59
CA MET A 183 13.18 -13.64 -25.21
C MET A 183 12.51 -14.65 -24.28
N ALA A 184 11.81 -14.20 -23.24
CA ALA A 184 11.08 -15.08 -22.32
C ALA A 184 10.08 -15.97 -23.07
N LYS A 185 9.36 -15.40 -24.04
CA LYS A 185 8.43 -16.15 -24.90
C LYS A 185 9.15 -17.16 -25.80
N ARG A 186 10.28 -16.78 -26.40
CA ARG A 186 11.07 -17.64 -27.30
C ARG A 186 11.68 -18.83 -26.57
N GLU A 187 12.14 -18.62 -25.34
CA GLU A 187 12.83 -19.62 -24.53
C GLU A 187 11.91 -20.32 -23.53
N HIS A 188 10.61 -20.00 -23.56
CA HIS A 188 9.59 -20.53 -22.64
C HIS A 188 9.99 -20.38 -21.16
N LEU A 189 10.55 -19.22 -20.81
CA LEU A 189 11.00 -18.94 -19.45
C LEU A 189 9.81 -18.60 -18.53
N ASP A 190 9.71 -19.30 -17.42
CA ASP A 190 8.83 -18.94 -16.31
C ASP A 190 9.54 -17.94 -15.38
N VAL A 191 9.45 -16.66 -15.75
CA VAL A 191 10.11 -15.57 -15.02
C VAL A 191 9.57 -15.42 -13.59
N GLU A 192 8.27 -15.70 -13.39
CA GLU A 192 7.65 -15.60 -12.06
C GLU A 192 8.18 -16.67 -11.12
N ALA A 193 8.23 -17.93 -11.57
CA ALA A 193 8.77 -19.03 -10.78
C ALA A 193 10.24 -18.78 -10.42
N ALA A 194 11.05 -18.28 -11.36
CA ALA A 194 12.45 -17.99 -11.11
C ALA A 194 12.66 -16.88 -10.07
N PHE A 195 11.86 -15.80 -10.11
CA PHE A 195 11.92 -14.78 -9.06
C PHE A 195 11.46 -15.32 -7.71
N LYS A 196 10.39 -16.13 -7.68
CA LYS A 196 9.92 -16.77 -6.45
C LYS A 196 10.99 -17.66 -5.82
N ASP A 197 11.71 -18.43 -6.62
CA ASP A 197 12.80 -19.32 -6.17
C ASP A 197 14.03 -18.53 -5.69
N ALA A 198 14.31 -17.37 -6.28
CA ALA A 198 15.42 -16.52 -5.85
C ALA A 198 15.12 -15.71 -4.56
N CYS A 199 13.84 -15.60 -4.18
CA CYS A 199 13.37 -14.82 -3.05
C CYS A 199 13.27 -15.64 -1.75
N ARG A 200 13.36 -14.95 -0.60
CA ARG A 200 12.97 -15.56 0.68
C ARG A 200 11.44 -15.62 0.76
N ALA A 201 10.88 -16.55 1.55
CA ALA A 201 9.43 -16.71 1.67
C ALA A 201 8.67 -15.42 2.07
N ARG A 202 9.30 -14.55 2.87
CA ARG A 202 8.76 -13.23 3.19
C ARG A 202 8.69 -12.35 1.93
N ASP A 203 9.83 -12.19 1.27
CA ASP A 203 10.03 -11.35 0.08
C ASP A 203 9.12 -11.77 -1.09
N VAL A 204 8.85 -13.07 -1.24
CA VAL A 204 7.87 -13.60 -2.21
C VAL A 204 6.47 -13.04 -2.00
N ARG A 205 6.00 -13.01 -0.74
CA ARG A 205 4.66 -12.49 -0.40
C ARG A 205 4.56 -11.01 -0.70
N LEU A 206 5.60 -10.27 -0.32
CA LEU A 206 5.74 -8.84 -0.55
C LEU A 206 5.82 -8.48 -2.05
N GLY A 207 6.30 -9.39 -2.91
CA GLY A 207 6.50 -9.09 -4.33
C GLY A 207 7.77 -8.28 -4.58
N VAL A 208 8.74 -8.39 -3.67
CA VAL A 208 9.95 -7.57 -3.67
C VAL A 208 11.20 -8.40 -3.41
N MET A 209 12.38 -7.90 -3.75
CA MET A 209 13.65 -8.55 -3.43
C MET A 209 14.84 -7.57 -3.41
N PRO A 210 15.95 -7.91 -2.74
CA PRO A 210 17.18 -7.12 -2.79
C PRO A 210 17.66 -6.89 -4.23
N THR A 211 18.12 -5.67 -4.53
CA THR A 211 18.53 -5.25 -5.88
C THR A 211 19.64 -6.12 -6.45
N ASP A 212 20.64 -6.48 -5.64
CA ASP A 212 21.73 -7.37 -6.05
C ASP A 212 21.23 -8.75 -6.50
N LYS A 213 20.29 -9.34 -5.75
CA LYS A 213 19.66 -10.61 -6.08
C LYS A 213 18.79 -10.51 -7.33
N PHE A 214 18.00 -9.44 -7.45
CA PHE A 214 17.16 -9.19 -8.63
C PHE A 214 18.01 -9.13 -9.90
N LEU A 215 19.06 -8.31 -9.89
CA LEU A 215 19.96 -8.16 -11.04
C LEU A 215 20.74 -9.44 -11.33
N SER A 216 21.13 -10.20 -10.30
CA SER A 216 21.75 -11.51 -10.49
C SER A 216 20.78 -12.51 -11.14
N CYS A 217 19.52 -12.54 -10.71
CA CYS A 217 18.48 -13.38 -11.29
C CYS A 217 18.21 -13.02 -12.75
N LEU A 218 18.10 -11.71 -13.07
CA LEU A 218 17.94 -11.22 -14.44
C LEU A 218 19.08 -11.67 -15.35
N ARG A 219 20.33 -11.59 -14.89
CA ARG A 219 21.50 -12.02 -15.68
C ARG A 219 21.51 -13.51 -15.94
N VAL A 220 21.00 -14.32 -15.02
CA VAL A 220 20.88 -15.78 -15.20
C VAL A 220 19.76 -16.11 -16.16
N LEU A 221 18.57 -15.51 -15.99
CA LEU A 221 17.40 -15.74 -16.84
C LEU A 221 17.66 -15.30 -18.27
N PHE A 222 18.21 -14.10 -18.46
CA PHE A 222 18.44 -13.51 -19.77
C PHE A 222 19.95 -13.44 -20.06
N HIS A 223 20.62 -14.59 -19.94
CA HIS A 223 22.07 -14.69 -20.13
C HIS A 223 22.54 -14.35 -21.56
N HIS A 224 21.65 -14.43 -22.54
CA HIS A 224 21.90 -13.99 -23.92
C HIS A 224 21.72 -12.48 -24.14
N TYR A 225 21.19 -11.75 -23.14
CA TYR A 225 21.00 -10.32 -23.23
C TYR A 225 22.28 -9.55 -22.86
N ILE A 226 22.60 -8.53 -23.65
CA ILE A 226 23.74 -7.66 -23.38
C ILE A 226 23.30 -6.55 -22.42
N TRP A 227 23.55 -6.76 -21.14
CA TRP A 227 23.18 -5.80 -20.09
C TRP A 227 24.09 -4.57 -20.10
N THR A 228 23.56 -3.42 -20.53
CA THR A 228 24.22 -2.12 -20.36
C THR A 228 24.03 -1.59 -18.94
N LYS A 229 24.94 -0.71 -18.51
CA LYS A 229 24.83 -0.07 -17.19
C LYS A 229 23.56 0.79 -17.11
N GLU A 230 23.23 1.46 -18.20
CA GLU A 230 22.07 2.31 -18.36
C GLU A 230 20.76 1.52 -18.24
N ALA A 231 20.68 0.32 -18.84
CA ALA A 231 19.50 -0.54 -18.74
C ALA A 231 19.29 -1.04 -17.30
N LEU A 232 20.35 -1.54 -16.66
CA LEU A 232 20.28 -2.02 -15.27
C LEU A 232 19.92 -0.89 -14.29
N LEU A 233 20.50 0.30 -14.48
CA LEU A 233 20.19 1.47 -13.67
C LEU A 233 18.77 1.98 -13.91
N GLY A 234 18.32 1.99 -15.17
CA GLY A 234 16.95 2.36 -15.53
C GLY A 234 15.94 1.47 -14.82
N ILE A 235 16.09 0.14 -14.93
CA ILE A 235 15.23 -0.83 -14.22
C ILE A 235 15.32 -0.63 -12.71
N SER A 236 16.53 -0.52 -12.15
CA SER A 236 16.69 -0.34 -10.69
C SER A 236 16.10 0.98 -10.19
N THR A 237 16.05 2.03 -11.01
CA THR A 237 15.46 3.32 -10.64
C THR A 237 13.94 3.27 -10.75
N SER A 238 13.42 2.68 -11.84
CA SER A 238 11.99 2.56 -12.12
C SER A 238 11.26 1.60 -11.17
N TYR A 239 11.92 0.53 -10.72
CA TYR A 239 11.29 -0.48 -9.85
C TYR A 239 11.86 -0.51 -8.43
N GLY A 240 12.89 0.29 -8.16
CA GLY A 240 13.56 0.30 -6.88
C GLY A 240 12.78 1.04 -5.80
N TYR A 241 12.90 0.59 -4.56
CA TYR A 241 12.44 1.30 -3.38
C TYR A 241 13.42 1.11 -2.20
N GLY A 242 13.32 1.97 -1.18
CA GLY A 242 14.25 1.99 -0.05
C GLY A 242 15.37 3.02 -0.20
N GLU A 243 16.35 2.94 0.72
CA GLU A 243 17.51 3.83 0.72
C GLU A 243 18.40 3.58 -0.50
N LEU A 244 19.18 4.60 -0.87
CA LEU A 244 20.20 4.44 -1.90
C LEU A 244 21.25 3.46 -1.40
N SER A 245 21.40 2.36 -2.12
CA SER A 245 22.47 1.40 -1.86
C SER A 245 23.80 2.06 -2.20
N VAL A 246 24.76 1.97 -1.27
CA VAL A 246 26.16 2.40 -1.48
C VAL A 246 26.89 1.50 -2.50
N GLY A 247 26.20 0.52 -3.10
CA GLY A 247 26.72 -0.38 -4.11
C GLY A 247 27.05 0.27 -5.46
N ALA A 248 27.79 -0.47 -6.29
CA ALA A 248 28.41 -0.01 -7.54
C ALA A 248 27.47 0.57 -8.61
N LEU A 249 26.16 0.32 -8.51
CA LEU A 249 25.17 0.79 -9.48
C LEU A 249 24.41 2.04 -9.04
N GLY A 250 24.52 2.47 -7.77
CA GLY A 250 23.81 3.67 -7.27
C GLY A 250 22.28 3.56 -7.28
N GLY A 251 21.76 2.33 -7.29
CA GLY A 251 20.32 2.05 -7.23
C GLY A 251 19.79 1.99 -5.80
N LYS A 252 18.47 1.82 -5.65
CA LYS A 252 17.82 1.61 -4.35
C LYS A 252 18.09 0.19 -3.83
N GLU A 253 17.99 -0.03 -2.52
CA GLU A 253 18.32 -1.32 -1.88
C GLU A 253 17.43 -2.49 -2.31
N MET A 254 16.14 -2.22 -2.55
CA MET A 254 15.15 -3.23 -2.89
C MET A 254 14.48 -2.92 -4.23
N ILE A 255 14.00 -3.96 -4.93
CA ILE A 255 13.24 -3.86 -6.18
C ILE A 255 11.90 -4.55 -6.02
N SER A 256 10.83 -3.93 -6.53
CA SER A 256 9.52 -4.57 -6.70
C SER A 256 9.54 -5.46 -7.94
N TRP A 257 9.90 -6.74 -7.77
CA TRP A 257 9.95 -7.68 -8.88
C TRP A 257 8.56 -7.99 -9.43
N ARG A 258 7.51 -7.84 -8.61
CA ARG A 258 6.13 -8.06 -9.04
C ARG A 258 5.65 -6.98 -10.01
N ASP A 259 5.97 -5.72 -9.73
CA ASP A 259 5.63 -4.62 -10.65
C ASP A 259 6.42 -4.74 -11.96
N PHE A 260 7.71 -5.06 -11.86
CA PHE A 260 8.54 -5.38 -13.02
C PHE A 260 7.93 -6.51 -13.86
N LEU A 261 7.48 -7.59 -13.22
CA LEU A 261 6.88 -8.73 -13.90
C LEU A 261 5.55 -8.35 -14.58
N ASN A 262 4.71 -7.58 -13.90
CA ASN A 262 3.45 -7.08 -14.48
C ASN A 262 3.72 -6.28 -15.75
N ASP A 263 4.68 -5.35 -15.71
CA ASP A 263 5.05 -4.53 -16.87
C ASP A 263 5.71 -5.35 -17.98
N LEU A 264 6.56 -6.31 -17.61
CA LEU A 264 7.16 -7.25 -18.56
C LEU A 264 6.08 -8.06 -19.30
N LEU A 265 5.03 -8.48 -18.60
CA LEU A 265 3.91 -9.22 -19.18
C LEU A 265 2.97 -8.31 -19.98
N SER A 266 2.80 -7.05 -19.58
CA SER A 266 1.99 -6.04 -20.26
C SER A 266 2.68 -5.38 -21.46
N ALA A 267 4.00 -5.54 -21.63
CA ALA A 267 4.76 -4.98 -22.75
C ALA A 267 4.35 -5.64 -24.08
N ASP A 268 3.20 -5.32 -24.64
CA ASP A 268 2.74 -5.94 -25.87
C ASP A 268 3.64 -5.57 -27.06
N ALA A 269 3.92 -6.59 -27.87
CA ALA A 269 4.80 -6.48 -29.03
C ALA A 269 4.05 -5.91 -30.25
N GLU A 270 3.08 -5.00 -30.04
CA GLU A 270 2.27 -4.47 -31.15
C GLU A 270 3.07 -3.55 -32.09
N GLY A 271 4.30 -3.17 -31.72
CA GLY A 271 5.23 -2.46 -32.59
C GLY A 271 6.34 -3.36 -33.11
N ILE A 272 6.06 -4.16 -34.15
CA ILE A 272 6.98 -4.69 -35.18
C ILE A 272 8.47 -4.49 -34.84
N LEU A 273 9.05 -5.40 -34.05
CA LEU A 273 10.50 -5.58 -34.09
C LEU A 273 10.80 -6.35 -35.38
N ASP A 274 11.24 -5.61 -36.39
CA ASP A 274 11.84 -6.16 -37.60
C ASP A 274 12.91 -7.19 -37.19
N PRO A 275 12.70 -8.50 -37.45
CA PRO A 275 13.59 -9.56 -36.98
C PRO A 275 15.03 -9.45 -37.50
N LEU A 276 15.30 -8.49 -38.37
CA LEU A 276 16.61 -8.22 -38.96
C LEU A 276 17.45 -7.17 -38.23
N ARG A 277 16.91 -6.47 -37.21
CA ARG A 277 17.67 -5.45 -36.45
C ARG A 277 18.45 -5.99 -35.25
N THR A 278 18.29 -7.26 -34.89
CA THR A 278 19.20 -7.98 -33.99
C THR A 278 20.43 -8.49 -34.75
N ARG A 279 21.12 -7.62 -35.49
CA ARG A 279 22.52 -7.92 -35.82
C ARG A 279 23.31 -7.82 -34.52
N PRO A 280 24.20 -8.78 -34.22
CA PRO A 280 25.09 -8.67 -33.08
C PRO A 280 25.95 -7.42 -33.29
N TYR A 281 25.79 -6.42 -32.42
CA TYR A 281 26.84 -5.44 -32.18
C TYR A 281 28.02 -6.20 -31.57
N GLY A 282 28.85 -6.74 -32.45
CA GLY A 282 29.97 -7.58 -32.10
C GLY A 282 30.58 -8.10 -33.39
N ASN A 283 31.31 -7.23 -34.09
CA ASN A 283 32.26 -7.70 -35.10
C ASN A 283 33.30 -8.57 -34.37
N PRO A 284 33.37 -9.89 -34.60
CA PRO A 284 34.34 -10.77 -33.93
C PRO A 284 35.79 -10.42 -34.27
N GLU A 285 36.03 -9.65 -35.34
CA GLU A 285 37.38 -9.29 -35.80
C GLU A 285 38.09 -8.24 -34.93
N LEU A 286 37.39 -7.55 -34.02
CA LEU A 286 38.01 -6.56 -33.12
C LEU A 286 38.68 -7.16 -31.87
N TRP A 287 38.65 -8.49 -31.71
CA TRP A 287 39.26 -9.20 -30.57
C TRP A 287 40.54 -9.97 -30.92
N GLN A 288 41.10 -9.79 -32.13
CA GLN A 288 42.33 -10.47 -32.58
C GLN A 288 43.53 -9.53 -32.81
N LYS A 289 43.61 -8.38 -32.12
CA LYS A 289 44.83 -7.57 -32.07
C LYS A 289 45.24 -7.24 -30.65
#